data_AF-A0AAW2NBM9-F1
#
_entry.id   AF-A0AAW2NBM9-F1
#
_cell.length_a   1.000
_cell.length_b   1.000
_cell.length_c   1.000
_cell.angle_alpha   90.00
_cell.angle_beta   90.00
_cell.angle_gamma   90.00
#
_symmetry.space_group_name_H-M   'P 1'
#
loop_
_entity.id
_entity.type
_entity.pdbx_description
1 polymer ?
#
loop_
_entity_poly.entity_id
_entity_poly.type
_entity_poly.pdbx_seq_one_letter_code
_entity_poly.pdbx_strand_id
1 'polypeptide(L)'
;FDCCFTTDAFEDYKGYVGGIIAQLREHYPDASILAFNFREGQTQSQIANALTEYDMTIMEYPRQYEVLAFMLAALLIYRKHYSGELKTLDMVYKQAPRELLHLLTPLNPVPSQLRYLQYVSRRNVATEWPPLDRALTMDCVIIRMIPNFDGDGGCRPVFRIYGQDPLQNSDRAPKILFSTPKKSKTVRHYKQ
;
A
#
# COMPACT_ATOMS: atom_id res chain seq x y z
N PHE A 1 -1.59 19.77 13.65
CA PHE A 1 -0.92 18.56 14.17
C PHE A 1 0.31 18.34 13.32
N ASP A 2 1.40 19.06 13.64
CA ASP A 2 2.72 18.87 13.05
C ASP A 2 3.61 18.32 14.15
N CYS A 3 3.75 17.00 14.21
CA CYS A 3 4.73 16.36 15.06
C CYS A 3 5.34 15.18 14.31
N CYS A 4 6.34 15.49 13.48
CA CYS A 4 7.34 14.51 13.05
C CYS A 4 8.34 14.39 14.21
N PHE A 5 8.24 13.30 14.98
CA PHE A 5 9.13 13.07 16.12
C PHE A 5 10.47 12.49 15.65
N THR A 6 11.56 13.14 16.07
CA THR A 6 12.93 12.63 15.98
C THR A 6 13.13 11.49 16.99
N THR A 7 13.92 10.49 16.60
CA THR A 7 14.14 9.22 17.31
C THR A 7 14.97 9.32 18.59
N ASP A 8 15.49 10.50 18.93
CA ASP A 8 16.68 10.58 19.79
C ASP A 8 16.38 10.90 21.27
N ALA A 9 15.11 10.93 21.69
CA ALA A 9 14.80 11.19 23.10
C ALA A 9 13.42 10.66 23.53
N PHE A 10 13.29 9.40 23.96
CA PHE A 10 12.25 9.02 24.93
C PHE A 10 12.63 7.73 25.68
N GLU A 11 13.09 7.87 26.93
CA GLU A 11 13.26 6.75 27.87
C GLU A 11 11.90 6.21 28.39
N ASP A 12 10.79 6.94 28.21
CA ASP A 12 9.44 6.52 28.63
C ASP A 12 8.41 6.58 27.48
N TYR A 13 8.70 5.87 26.40
CA TYR A 13 7.80 5.72 25.26
C TYR A 13 6.48 5.03 25.63
N LYS A 14 6.54 4.13 26.63
CA LYS A 14 5.40 3.32 27.08
C LYS A 14 4.37 4.15 27.84
N GLY A 15 4.81 5.05 28.73
CA GLY A 15 3.93 5.97 29.45
C GLY A 15 3.22 6.95 28.53
N TYR A 16 3.94 7.51 27.55
CA TYR A 16 3.37 8.44 26.57
C TYR A 16 2.28 7.79 25.71
N VAL A 17 2.58 6.63 25.12
CA VAL A 17 1.62 5.87 24.31
C VAL A 17 0.42 5.42 25.17
N GLY A 18 0.67 5.00 26.41
CA GLY A 18 -0.39 4.67 27.37
C GLY A 18 -1.34 5.83 27.63
N GLY A 19 -0.82 7.06 27.76
CA GLY A 19 -1.64 8.27 27.92
C GLY A 19 -2.56 8.55 26.72
N ILE A 20 -2.05 8.42 25.49
CA ILE A 20 -2.86 8.59 24.28
C ILE A 20 -3.96 7.54 24.21
N ILE A 21 -3.63 6.28 24.50
CA ILE A 21 -4.60 5.17 24.45
C ILE A 21 -5.67 5.34 25.52
N ALA A 22 -5.29 5.76 26.74
CA ALA A 22 -6.24 6.03 27.81
C ALA A 22 -7.25 7.10 27.39
N GLN A 23 -6.78 8.21 26.81
CA GLN A 23 -7.66 9.27 26.30
C GLN A 23 -8.58 8.78 25.17
N LEU A 24 -8.06 7.99 24.23
CA LEU A 24 -8.86 7.43 23.15
C LEU A 24 -9.96 6.51 23.67
N ARG A 25 -9.66 5.67 24.67
CA ARG A 25 -10.63 4.76 25.28
C ARG A 25 -11.66 5.48 26.14
N GLU A 26 -11.25 6.52 26.87
CA GLU A 26 -12.18 7.35 27.63
C GLU A 26 -13.19 8.04 26.69
N HIS A 27 -12.72 8.53 25.54
CA HIS A 27 -13.56 9.22 24.58
C HIS A 27 -14.39 8.28 23.69
N TYR A 28 -13.91 7.05 23.46
CA TYR A 28 -14.54 6.06 22.58
C TYR A 28 -14.54 4.66 23.24
N PRO A 29 -15.36 4.43 24.28
CA PRO A 29 -15.31 3.20 25.10
C PRO A 29 -15.64 1.92 24.32
N ASP A 30 -16.48 2.03 23.28
CA ASP A 30 -16.91 0.88 22.46
C ASP A 30 -16.05 0.68 21.21
N ALA A 31 -15.01 1.50 20.99
CA ALA A 31 -14.21 1.44 19.78
C ALA A 31 -13.07 0.41 19.88
N SER A 32 -13.02 -0.51 18.91
CA SER A 32 -11.82 -1.32 18.67
C SER A 32 -10.76 -0.47 17.98
N ILE A 33 -9.56 -0.37 18.56
CA ILE A 33 -8.49 0.47 18.00
C ILE A 33 -7.52 -0.40 17.19
N LEU A 34 -7.35 -0.03 15.92
CA LEU A 34 -6.40 -0.64 14.98
C LEU A 34 -5.18 0.27 14.81
N ALA A 35 -4.00 -0.23 15.13
CA ALA A 35 -2.73 0.45 14.97
C ALA A 35 -1.97 -0.09 13.73
N PHE A 36 -1.56 0.80 12.84
CA PHE A 36 -0.72 0.46 11.69
C PHE A 36 0.74 0.76 12.04
N ASN A 37 1.56 -0.28 12.19
CA ASN A 37 2.98 -0.14 12.51
C ASN A 37 3.83 -0.31 11.25
N PHE A 38 4.55 0.74 10.84
CA PHE A 38 5.40 0.75 9.65
C PHE A 38 6.87 0.60 10.04
N ARG A 39 7.39 -0.63 10.08
CA ARG A 39 8.74 -0.92 10.61
C ARG A 39 9.82 -1.03 9.53
N GLU A 40 11.07 -0.84 9.94
CA GLU A 40 12.27 -1.22 9.20
C GLU A 40 12.76 -2.60 9.65
N GLY A 41 13.00 -3.52 8.72
CA GLY A 41 13.59 -4.83 9.01
C GLY A 41 12.61 -5.90 9.50
N GLN A 42 13.18 -7.04 9.95
CA GLN A 42 12.42 -8.23 10.37
C GLN A 42 12.18 -8.34 11.89
N THR A 43 12.80 -7.47 12.68
CA THR A 43 12.67 -7.46 14.15
C THR A 43 11.41 -6.73 14.59
N GLN A 44 10.71 -7.28 15.58
CA GLN A 44 9.55 -6.66 16.20
C GLN A 44 9.97 -5.33 16.84
N SER A 45 9.21 -4.25 16.56
CA SER A 45 9.53 -2.92 17.07
C SER A 45 9.17 -2.81 18.55
N GLN A 46 9.89 -1.97 19.30
CA GLN A 46 9.57 -1.72 20.71
C GLN A 46 8.15 -1.13 20.88
N ILE A 47 7.69 -0.35 19.88
CA ILE A 47 6.31 0.15 19.83
C ILE A 47 5.28 -0.95 19.65
N ALA A 48 5.54 -1.96 18.81
CA ALA A 48 4.63 -3.09 18.65
C ALA A 48 4.45 -3.84 19.97
N ASN A 49 5.55 -4.10 20.69
CA ASN A 49 5.49 -4.74 22.02
C ASN A 49 4.65 -3.92 23.00
N ALA A 50 4.87 -2.61 23.08
CA ALA A 50 4.12 -1.74 23.97
C ALA A 50 2.63 -1.70 23.63
N LEU A 51 2.28 -1.61 22.34
CA LEU A 51 0.88 -1.54 21.87
C LEU A 51 0.12 -2.86 22.07
N THR A 52 0.81 -4.00 22.13
CA THR A 52 0.18 -5.32 22.32
C THR A 52 -0.43 -5.44 23.72
N GLU A 53 0.13 -4.73 24.72
CA GLU A 53 -0.39 -4.70 26.09
C GLU A 53 -1.73 -3.98 26.22
N TYR A 54 -2.12 -3.19 25.21
CA TYR A 54 -3.31 -2.35 25.24
C TYR A 54 -4.47 -2.92 24.41
N ASP A 55 -4.54 -4.23 24.19
CA ASP A 55 -5.61 -4.91 23.43
C ASP A 55 -5.93 -4.21 22.09
N MET A 56 -4.89 -3.67 21.45
CA MET A 56 -5.01 -3.04 20.14
C MET A 56 -4.69 -4.10 19.09
N THR A 57 -5.43 -4.07 17.98
CA THR A 57 -5.01 -4.85 16.81
C THR A 57 -3.85 -4.12 16.15
N ILE A 58 -2.70 -4.77 15.99
CA ILE A 58 -1.53 -4.19 15.33
C ILE A 58 -1.40 -4.82 13.95
N MET A 59 -1.32 -3.99 12.92
CA MET A 59 -1.05 -4.41 11.53
C MET A 59 0.35 -3.94 11.13
N GLU A 60 1.27 -4.89 10.98
CA GLU A 60 2.68 -4.66 10.65
C GLU A 60 2.88 -4.49 9.13
N TYR A 61 3.49 -3.39 8.73
CA TYR A 61 3.87 -3.12 7.34
C TYR A 61 5.37 -2.82 7.24
N PRO A 62 6.11 -3.43 6.29
CA PRO A 62 7.44 -2.95 5.93
C PRO A 62 7.30 -1.53 5.35
N ARG A 63 8.20 -0.60 5.73
CA ARG A 63 8.22 0.81 5.28
C ARG A 63 7.66 1.02 3.89
N GLN A 64 6.40 1.45 3.80
CA GLN A 64 5.76 1.89 2.57
C GLN A 64 4.93 3.12 2.91
N TYR A 65 5.60 4.26 3.04
CA TYR A 65 4.94 5.56 3.25
C TYR A 65 3.89 5.82 2.16
N GLU A 66 4.12 5.30 0.96
CA GLU A 66 3.20 5.37 -0.15
C GLU A 66 1.87 4.66 0.16
N VAL A 67 1.91 3.53 0.87
CA VAL A 67 0.68 2.86 1.33
C VAL A 67 -0.03 3.71 2.39
N LEU A 68 0.70 4.30 3.33
CA LEU A 68 0.09 5.18 4.33
C LEU A 68 -0.57 6.42 3.69
N ALA A 69 0.13 7.08 2.78
CA ALA A 69 -0.38 8.24 2.06
C ALA A 69 -1.64 7.89 1.26
N PHE A 70 -1.64 6.73 0.59
CA PHE A 70 -2.81 6.19 -0.09
C PHE A 70 -3.97 5.90 0.88
N MET A 71 -3.71 5.22 2.00
CA MET A 71 -4.75 4.84 2.98
C MET A 71 -5.40 6.07 3.59
N LEU A 72 -4.62 7.09 3.95
CA LEU A 72 -5.15 8.35 4.47
C LEU A 72 -5.97 9.08 3.41
N ALA A 73 -5.48 9.20 2.18
CA ALA A 73 -6.25 9.80 1.08
C ALA A 73 -7.56 9.04 0.83
N ALA A 74 -7.54 7.70 0.85
CA ALA A 74 -8.71 6.87 0.70
C ALA A 74 -9.72 7.10 1.84
N LEU A 75 -9.26 7.20 3.08
CA LEU A 75 -10.12 7.47 4.24
C LEU A 75 -10.78 8.85 4.16
N LEU A 76 -10.02 9.89 3.80
CA LEU A 76 -10.53 11.26 3.64
C LEU A 76 -11.60 11.35 2.55
N ILE A 77 -11.40 10.66 1.43
CA ILE A 77 -12.38 10.54 0.34
C ILE A 77 -13.57 9.68 0.78
N TYR A 78 -13.31 8.59 1.51
CA TYR A 78 -14.36 7.69 2.01
C TYR A 78 -15.33 8.43 2.92
N ARG A 79 -14.82 9.19 3.87
CA ARG A 79 -15.57 10.01 4.84
C ARG A 79 -16.17 11.29 4.23
N LYS A 80 -15.95 11.56 2.94
CA LYS A 80 -16.40 12.76 2.22
C LYS A 80 -15.85 14.09 2.77
N HIS A 81 -14.72 14.06 3.47
CA HIS A 81 -14.04 15.29 3.91
C HIS A 81 -13.34 16.02 2.76
N TYR A 82 -12.91 15.27 1.74
CA TYR A 82 -12.25 15.81 0.54
C TYR A 82 -12.85 15.23 -0.74
N SER A 83 -12.71 15.98 -1.83
CA SER A 83 -13.08 15.58 -3.19
C SER A 83 -11.90 15.73 -4.15
N GLY A 84 -11.87 14.89 -5.18
CA GLY A 84 -10.77 14.80 -6.14
C GLY A 84 -9.64 13.89 -5.64
N GLU A 85 -9.48 12.74 -6.30
CA GLU A 85 -8.54 11.69 -5.93
C GLU A 85 -7.09 12.18 -5.99
N LEU A 86 -6.70 12.79 -7.12
CA LEU A 86 -5.35 13.29 -7.33
C LEU A 86 -5.00 14.41 -6.35
N LYS A 87 -5.90 15.38 -6.16
CA LYS A 87 -5.69 16.52 -5.27
C LYS A 87 -5.50 16.06 -3.82
N THR A 88 -6.33 15.12 -3.37
CA THR A 88 -6.26 14.59 -2.00
C THR A 88 -4.97 13.79 -1.79
N LEU A 89 -4.61 12.94 -2.75
CA LEU A 89 -3.38 12.17 -2.69
C LEU A 89 -2.13 13.07 -2.67
N ASP A 90 -2.08 14.06 -3.56
CA ASP A 90 -1.00 15.05 -3.62
C ASP A 90 -0.87 15.87 -2.32
N MET A 91 -1.99 16.30 -1.74
CA MET A 91 -2.00 16.99 -0.45
C MET A 91 -1.38 16.13 0.66
N VAL A 92 -1.74 14.85 0.73
CA VAL A 92 -1.19 13.93 1.74
C VAL A 92 0.30 13.69 1.53
N TYR A 93 0.74 13.46 0.28
CA TYR A 93 2.16 13.33 -0.03
C TYR A 93 2.96 14.60 0.27
N LYS A 94 2.37 15.79 0.13
CA LYS A 94 3.03 17.06 0.48
C LYS A 94 3.20 17.29 1.97
N GLN A 95 2.42 16.59 2.80
CA GLN A 95 2.58 16.58 4.26
C GLN A 95 3.65 15.56 4.71
N ALA A 96 4.18 14.75 3.79
CA ALA A 96 5.29 13.84 4.08
C ALA A 96 6.57 14.62 4.44
N PRO A 97 7.34 14.14 5.42
CA PRO A 97 8.77 14.48 5.52
C PRO A 97 9.46 14.30 4.17
N ARG A 98 10.20 15.30 3.72
CA ARG A 98 10.84 15.33 2.38
C ARG A 98 11.86 14.20 2.24
N GLU A 99 12.43 13.77 3.35
CA GLU A 99 13.39 12.68 3.48
C GLU A 99 12.77 11.31 3.13
N LEU A 100 11.45 11.15 3.30
CA LEU A 100 10.71 9.92 2.96
C LEU A 100 10.31 9.86 1.47
N LEU A 101 10.27 10.99 0.77
CA LEU A 101 10.01 11.03 -0.67
C LEU A 101 11.20 10.50 -1.50
N HIS A 102 12.36 10.30 -0.88
CA HIS A 102 13.56 9.75 -1.53
C HIS A 102 13.63 8.22 -1.46
N LEU A 103 12.70 7.56 -0.74
CA LEU A 103 12.62 6.09 -0.59
C LEU A 103 11.75 5.41 -1.66
N LEU A 104 11.52 6.11 -2.79
CA LEU A 104 10.69 5.60 -3.86
C LEU A 104 11.29 4.34 -4.47
N THR A 105 10.53 3.26 -4.35
CA THR A 105 10.62 2.07 -5.20
C THR A 105 10.95 2.48 -6.66
N PRO A 106 11.75 1.71 -7.44
CA PRO A 106 12.02 2.05 -8.84
C PRO A 106 10.77 2.19 -9.74
N LEU A 107 9.59 1.83 -9.22
CA LEU A 107 8.30 1.96 -9.87
C LEU A 107 7.49 3.10 -9.23
N ASN A 108 6.95 4.00 -10.05
CA ASN A 108 6.03 5.04 -9.58
C ASN A 108 4.68 4.41 -9.12
N PRO A 109 4.30 4.52 -7.83
CA PRO A 109 3.06 3.91 -7.32
C PRO A 109 1.80 4.74 -7.60
N VAL A 110 1.96 6.04 -7.94
CA VAL A 110 0.85 7.00 -8.06
C VAL A 110 -0.25 6.54 -9.03
N PRO A 111 0.03 6.01 -10.25
CA PRO A 111 -1.03 5.59 -11.16
C PRO A 111 -1.93 4.48 -10.58
N SER A 112 -1.34 3.51 -9.89
CA SER A 112 -2.10 2.43 -9.24
C SER A 112 -2.92 2.96 -8.06
N GLN A 113 -2.36 3.86 -7.26
CA GLN A 113 -3.06 4.48 -6.13
C GLN A 113 -4.28 5.27 -6.62
N LEU A 114 -4.13 6.10 -7.65
CA LEU A 114 -5.24 6.86 -8.23
C LEU A 114 -6.37 5.95 -8.70
N ARG A 115 -6.05 4.83 -9.34
CA ARG A 115 -7.05 3.83 -9.74
C ARG A 115 -7.84 3.30 -8.54
N TYR A 116 -7.17 2.96 -7.44
CA TYR A 116 -7.86 2.50 -6.23
C TYR A 116 -8.61 3.62 -5.49
N LEU A 117 -8.15 4.87 -5.53
CA LEU A 117 -8.93 5.99 -4.98
C LEU A 117 -10.20 6.24 -5.80
N GLN A 118 -10.16 6.07 -7.11
CA GLN A 118 -11.35 6.16 -7.97
C GLN A 118 -12.38 5.07 -7.63
N TYR A 119 -11.92 3.86 -7.34
CA TYR A 119 -12.75 2.77 -6.81
C TYR A 119 -13.49 3.20 -5.52
N VAL A 120 -12.74 3.73 -4.54
CA VAL A 120 -13.31 4.21 -3.26
C VAL A 120 -14.28 5.39 -3.43
N SER A 121 -13.93 6.33 -4.31
CA SER A 121 -14.71 7.53 -4.62
C SER A 121 -16.05 7.19 -5.27
N ARG A 122 -16.06 6.19 -6.17
CA ARG A 122 -17.23 5.76 -6.97
C ARG A 122 -18.00 4.59 -6.36
N ARG A 123 -17.69 4.17 -5.13
CA ARG A 123 -18.33 3.02 -4.48
C ARG A 123 -19.86 3.06 -4.45
N ASN A 124 -20.45 4.26 -4.39
CA ASN A 124 -21.91 4.45 -4.35
C ASN A 124 -22.59 4.37 -5.73
N VAL A 125 -21.83 4.17 -6.81
CA VAL A 125 -22.37 3.99 -8.17
C VAL A 125 -22.82 2.55 -8.41
N ALA A 126 -22.22 1.59 -7.71
CA ALA A 126 -22.58 0.18 -7.80
C ALA A 126 -23.64 -0.18 -6.74
N THR A 127 -24.53 -1.12 -7.09
CA THR A 127 -25.57 -1.65 -6.18
C THR A 127 -24.95 -2.43 -5.00
N GLU A 128 -23.74 -2.96 -5.20
CA GLU A 128 -22.98 -3.75 -4.23
C GLU A 128 -21.52 -3.26 -4.20
N TRP A 129 -20.95 -3.14 -3.01
CA TRP A 129 -19.56 -2.73 -2.80
C TRP A 129 -18.94 -3.45 -1.61
N PRO A 130 -17.72 -4.03 -1.74
CA PRO A 130 -16.93 -4.17 -2.97
C PRO A 130 -17.61 -5.09 -4.01
N PRO A 131 -17.25 -4.99 -5.30
CA PRO A 131 -17.79 -5.91 -6.30
C PRO A 131 -17.46 -7.36 -5.96
N LEU A 132 -18.37 -8.28 -6.30
CA LEU A 132 -18.14 -9.72 -6.16
C LEU A 132 -16.93 -10.17 -6.99
N ASP A 133 -16.22 -11.15 -6.45
CA ASP A 133 -15.09 -11.77 -7.15
C ASP A 133 -15.55 -12.39 -8.46
N ARG A 134 -14.86 -12.03 -9.54
CA ARG A 134 -15.14 -12.54 -10.89
C ARG A 134 -13.88 -13.13 -11.49
N ALA A 135 -13.96 -14.41 -11.88
CA ALA A 135 -12.88 -15.06 -12.60
C ALA A 135 -12.70 -14.43 -13.99
N LEU A 136 -11.47 -14.09 -14.34
CA LEU A 136 -11.08 -13.53 -15.62
C LEU A 136 -9.91 -14.33 -16.20
N THR A 137 -9.93 -14.56 -17.50
CA THR A 137 -8.81 -15.13 -18.26
C THR A 137 -8.02 -14.00 -18.92
N MET A 138 -6.69 -14.06 -18.86
CA MET A 138 -5.82 -13.11 -19.54
C MET A 138 -5.14 -13.80 -20.72
N ASP A 139 -5.69 -13.62 -21.91
CA ASP A 139 -5.23 -14.34 -23.10
C ASP A 139 -3.91 -13.78 -23.65
N CYS A 140 -3.74 -12.45 -23.65
CA CYS A 140 -2.54 -11.81 -24.14
C CYS A 140 -2.27 -10.43 -23.50
N VAL A 141 -1.02 -9.99 -23.58
CA VAL A 141 -0.59 -8.62 -23.25
C VAL A 141 -0.04 -7.99 -24.53
N ILE A 142 -0.63 -6.87 -24.94
CA ILE A 142 -0.21 -6.13 -26.12
C ILE A 142 0.49 -4.84 -25.67
N ILE A 143 1.80 -4.76 -25.90
CA ILE A 143 2.58 -3.54 -25.71
C ILE A 143 2.70 -2.84 -27.06
N ARG A 144 2.12 -1.64 -27.19
CA ARG A 144 2.09 -0.90 -28.45
C ARG A 144 3.37 -0.13 -28.75
N MET A 145 4.00 0.42 -27.71
CA MET A 145 5.24 1.20 -27.81
C MET A 145 6.35 0.44 -27.10
N ILE A 146 7.34 -0.05 -27.84
CA ILE A 146 8.47 -0.76 -27.25
C ILE A 146 9.44 0.27 -26.62
N PRO A 147 9.65 0.25 -25.29
CA PRO A 147 10.59 1.16 -24.66
C PRO A 147 12.03 0.73 -24.98
N ASN A 148 12.93 1.71 -25.14
CA ASN A 148 14.37 1.47 -25.26
C ASN A 148 14.99 1.40 -23.85
N PHE A 149 14.92 0.23 -23.22
CA PHE A 149 15.47 0.01 -21.87
C PHE A 149 16.92 -0.46 -21.88
N ASP A 150 17.39 -1.05 -22.98
CA ASP A 150 18.73 -1.61 -23.09
C ASP A 150 19.75 -0.65 -23.73
N GLY A 151 19.33 0.50 -24.23
CA GLY A 151 20.18 1.45 -24.96
C GLY A 151 20.34 1.09 -26.44
N ASP A 152 19.91 -0.10 -26.85
CA ASP A 152 20.06 -0.66 -28.21
C ASP A 152 18.76 -0.53 -29.04
N GLY A 153 17.83 0.33 -28.61
CA GLY A 153 16.58 0.57 -29.33
C GLY A 153 15.51 -0.49 -29.06
N GLY A 154 15.51 -1.14 -27.89
CA GLY A 154 14.52 -2.16 -27.57
C GLY A 154 14.46 -2.61 -26.12
N CYS A 155 13.79 -3.75 -25.91
CA CYS A 155 13.76 -4.42 -24.60
C CYS A 155 13.52 -5.93 -24.70
N ARG A 156 13.73 -6.63 -23.59
CA ARG A 156 13.48 -8.07 -23.42
C ARG A 156 12.45 -8.28 -22.29
N PRO A 157 11.14 -8.12 -22.56
CA PRO A 157 10.14 -8.15 -21.51
C PRO A 157 9.99 -9.55 -20.92
N VAL A 158 9.89 -9.61 -19.60
CA VAL A 158 9.57 -10.81 -18.83
C VAL A 158 8.38 -10.48 -17.95
N PHE A 159 7.32 -11.26 -18.07
CA PHE A 159 6.09 -11.05 -17.33
C PHE A 159 6.00 -12.01 -16.15
N ARG A 160 5.49 -11.48 -15.04
CA ARG A 160 5.03 -12.23 -13.87
C ARG A 160 3.67 -11.70 -13.49
N ILE A 161 2.72 -12.60 -13.33
CA ILE A 161 1.37 -12.26 -12.90
C ILE A 161 1.22 -12.75 -11.47
N TYR A 162 0.83 -11.85 -10.59
CA TYR A 162 0.55 -12.14 -9.20
C TYR A 162 -0.95 -12.01 -8.95
N GLY A 163 -1.50 -12.91 -8.15
CA GLY A 163 -2.91 -12.89 -7.79
C GLY A 163 -3.27 -14.00 -6.81
N GLN A 164 -4.52 -14.02 -6.37
CA GLN A 164 -5.04 -15.11 -5.57
C GLN A 164 -5.25 -16.34 -6.46
N ASP A 165 -5.01 -17.52 -5.90
CA ASP A 165 -5.27 -18.78 -6.60
C ASP A 165 -6.77 -19.07 -6.59
N PRO A 166 -7.47 -19.01 -7.74
CA PRO A 166 -8.91 -19.25 -7.80
C PRO A 166 -9.30 -20.70 -7.44
N LEU A 167 -8.34 -21.61 -7.32
CA LEU A 167 -8.55 -23.01 -6.92
C LEU A 167 -8.36 -23.23 -5.41
N GLN A 168 -7.76 -22.28 -4.68
CA GLN A 168 -7.52 -22.39 -3.23
C GLN A 168 -8.26 -21.28 -2.45
N ASN A 169 -9.50 -21.55 -2.07
CA ASN A 169 -10.36 -20.59 -1.38
C ASN A 169 -9.90 -20.21 0.05
N SER A 170 -9.00 -20.97 0.67
CA SER A 170 -8.56 -20.73 2.05
C SER A 170 -7.37 -19.79 2.17
N ASP A 171 -6.56 -19.64 1.13
CA ASP A 171 -5.33 -18.85 1.16
C ASP A 171 -5.46 -17.62 0.26
N ARG A 172 -5.67 -16.46 0.89
CA ARG A 172 -5.83 -15.16 0.21
C ARG A 172 -4.51 -14.48 -0.13
N ALA A 173 -3.37 -15.09 0.18
CA ALA A 173 -2.07 -14.50 -0.14
C ALA A 173 -1.83 -14.47 -1.66
N PRO A 174 -1.26 -13.38 -2.20
CA PRO A 174 -0.93 -13.30 -3.62
C PRO A 174 0.19 -14.30 -3.98
N LYS A 175 -0.06 -15.15 -4.97
CA LYS A 175 0.88 -16.13 -5.52
C LYS A 175 1.23 -15.78 -6.96
N ILE A 176 2.31 -16.36 -7.47
CA ILE A 176 2.67 -16.25 -8.90
C ILE A 176 1.73 -17.16 -9.68
N LEU A 177 0.80 -16.58 -10.44
CA LEU A 177 -0.13 -17.30 -11.31
C LEU A 177 0.49 -17.62 -12.67
N PHE A 178 1.43 -16.79 -13.11
CA PHE A 178 2.14 -16.98 -14.37
C PHE A 178 3.53 -16.35 -14.31
N SER A 179 4.49 -16.99 -14.98
CA SER A 179 5.78 -16.38 -15.29
C SER A 179 6.20 -16.77 -16.70
N THR A 180 6.80 -15.85 -17.45
CA THR A 180 7.34 -16.13 -18.79
C THR A 180 8.30 -17.32 -18.73
N PRO A 181 8.01 -18.44 -19.45
CA PRO A 181 8.85 -19.62 -19.40
C PRO A 181 10.21 -19.34 -20.03
N LYS A 182 11.29 -19.60 -19.29
CA LYS A 182 12.67 -19.49 -19.79
C LYS A 182 13.04 -20.74 -20.61
N LYS A 183 12.51 -20.85 -21.82
CA LYS A 183 12.79 -22.01 -22.72
C LYS A 183 14.21 -21.98 -23.35
N SER A 184 14.92 -20.85 -23.26
CA SER A 184 16.27 -20.62 -23.79
C SER A 184 17.08 -19.79 -22.79
N LYS A 185 18.42 -19.81 -22.86
CA LYS A 185 19.31 -18.89 -22.13
C LYS A 185 19.02 -17.41 -22.44
N THR A 186 18.39 -17.12 -23.58
CA THR A 186 18.10 -15.75 -24.04
C THR A 186 16.59 -15.48 -24.18
N VAL A 187 16.12 -14.42 -23.51
CA VAL A 187 14.75 -13.87 -23.66
C VAL A 187 14.65 -13.13 -24.99
N ARG A 188 13.51 -13.23 -25.68
CA ARG A 188 13.28 -12.55 -26.97
C ARG A 188 13.47 -11.03 -26.84
N HIS A 189 14.18 -10.44 -27.80
CA HIS A 189 14.33 -8.99 -27.93
C HIS A 189 13.27 -8.42 -28.86
N TYR A 190 12.67 -7.31 -28.45
CA TYR A 190 11.73 -6.52 -29.22
C TYR A 190 12.37 -5.17 -29.49
N LYS A 191 12.37 -4.76 -30.76
CA LYS A 191 12.89 -3.46 -31.22
C LYS A 191 11.74 -2.48 -31.40
N GLN A 192 12.07 -1.19 -31.34
CA GLN A 192 11.16 -0.07 -31.66
C GLN A 192 10.63 -0.13 -33.09
#